data_AF-A0A1A9BM27-F1
#
_entry.id   AF-A0A1A9BM27-F1
#
_cell.length_a   1.000
_cell.length_b   1.000
_cell.length_c   1.000
_cell.angle_alpha   90.00
_cell.angle_beta   90.00
_cell.angle_gamma   90.00
#
_symmetry.space_group_name_H-M   'P 1'
#
loop_
_entity.id
_entity.type
_entity.pdbx_description
1 polymer ?
#
loop_
_entity_poly.entity_id
_entity_poly.type
_entity_poly.pdbx_seq_one_letter_code
_entity_poly.pdbx_strand_id
1 'polypeptide(L)'
;MNSNLPHAAGVIRTVLESVPPEQATAVAQALDSARLLVDPERTFGAVLHRTSDGRWSRARHAATDLERQALDWDAACARARSVAAVIEQRLTEHPGPSGVRVDGDRVRVVLRVDGPHQWADWRAYLGITEVRHGDRPHTVVGEGERGGVRVAVLARAVEAPPFARSAPPERLFRLGTTTYDLAVPQRDAHGEVWYFQGWRSHDGMPLMSVDGRPERCSLANVATHLGPLTPVPQHEDPAPAPTPLPALPAPSKPPATPVCSPAGPAG
;
A
#
# COMPACT_ATOMS: atom_id res chain seq x y z
N MET A 1 -20.00 -45.43 -26.39
CA MET A 1 -19.69 -44.14 -27.03
C MET A 1 -20.94 -43.65 -27.75
N ASN A 2 -21.34 -42.40 -27.53
CA ASN A 2 -22.51 -41.83 -28.20
C ASN A 2 -22.15 -41.50 -29.65
N SER A 3 -22.77 -42.20 -30.61
CA SER A 3 -22.51 -42.06 -32.06
C SER A 3 -22.91 -40.70 -32.63
N ASN A 4 -23.63 -39.89 -31.87
CA ASN A 4 -24.20 -38.62 -32.35
C ASN A 4 -23.27 -37.41 -32.12
N LEU A 5 -22.18 -37.57 -31.36
CA LEU A 5 -21.25 -36.47 -31.04
C LEU A 5 -20.53 -35.88 -32.27
N PRO A 6 -20.01 -36.69 -33.22
CA PRO A 6 -19.36 -36.13 -34.42
C PRO A 6 -20.34 -35.33 -35.28
N HIS A 7 -21.59 -35.77 -35.33
CA HIS A 7 -22.65 -35.09 -36.06
C HIS A 7 -23.02 -33.76 -35.40
N ALA A 8 -23.22 -33.75 -34.08
CA ALA A 8 -23.50 -32.53 -33.32
C ALA A 8 -22.38 -31.48 -33.44
N ALA A 9 -21.10 -31.91 -33.37
CA ALA A 9 -19.96 -31.02 -33.56
C ALA A 9 -19.92 -30.40 -34.97
N GLY A 10 -20.27 -31.18 -36.00
CA GLY A 10 -20.38 -30.69 -37.38
C GLY A 10 -21.47 -29.64 -37.56
N VAL A 11 -22.64 -29.84 -36.94
CA VAL A 11 -23.75 -28.88 -36.97
C VAL A 11 -23.37 -27.58 -36.26
N ILE A 12 -22.77 -27.65 -35.06
CA ILE A 12 -22.34 -26.47 -34.31
C ILE A 12 -21.33 -25.63 -35.12
N ARG A 13 -20.35 -26.27 -35.77
CA ARG A 13 -19.37 -25.57 -36.60
C ARG A 13 -20.02 -24.85 -37.78
N THR A 14 -20.90 -25.56 -38.49
CA THR A 14 -21.62 -25.00 -39.66
C THR A 14 -22.46 -23.79 -39.26
N VAL A 15 -23.11 -23.85 -38.09
CA VAL A 15 -23.87 -22.71 -37.56
C VAL A 15 -22.94 -21.55 -37.22
N LEU A 16 -21.84 -21.80 -36.50
CA LEU A 16 -20.88 -20.75 -36.10
C LEU A 16 -20.23 -20.03 -37.29
N GLU A 17 -20.04 -20.69 -38.43
CA GLU A 17 -19.52 -20.09 -39.67
C GLU A 17 -20.49 -19.08 -40.32
N SER A 18 -21.79 -19.17 -40.00
CA SER A 18 -22.83 -18.30 -40.56
C SER A 18 -23.18 -17.09 -39.70
N VAL A 19 -22.59 -16.97 -38.50
CA VAL A 19 -22.89 -15.90 -37.52
C VAL A 19 -21.75 -14.89 -37.46
N PRO A 20 -22.02 -13.60 -37.14
CA PRO A 20 -20.96 -12.62 -36.95
C PRO A 20 -19.97 -13.03 -35.84
N PRO A 21 -18.69 -12.62 -35.94
CA PRO A 21 -17.60 -13.09 -35.07
C PRO A 21 -17.81 -12.78 -33.58
N GLU A 22 -18.52 -11.70 -33.28
CA GLU A 22 -18.88 -11.30 -31.90
C GLU A 22 -19.82 -12.32 -31.25
N GLN A 23 -20.81 -12.82 -31.99
CA GLN A 23 -21.76 -13.83 -31.52
C GLN A 23 -21.08 -15.21 -31.41
N ALA A 24 -20.19 -15.55 -32.35
CA ALA A 24 -19.40 -16.77 -32.26
C ALA A 24 -18.50 -16.78 -31.01
N THR A 25 -17.93 -15.64 -30.66
CA THR A 25 -17.11 -15.46 -29.45
C THR A 25 -17.94 -15.60 -28.17
N ALA A 26 -19.12 -14.97 -28.12
CA ALA A 26 -20.04 -15.11 -27.00
C ALA A 26 -20.51 -16.56 -26.80
N VAL A 27 -20.77 -17.29 -27.90
CA VAL A 27 -21.13 -18.72 -27.84
C VAL A 27 -19.95 -19.57 -27.37
N ALA A 28 -18.73 -19.31 -27.86
CA ALA A 28 -17.54 -20.01 -27.38
C ALA A 28 -17.31 -19.78 -25.87
N GLN A 29 -17.45 -18.54 -25.39
CA GLN A 29 -17.36 -18.22 -23.97
C GLN A 29 -18.46 -18.90 -23.16
N ALA A 30 -19.70 -18.97 -23.66
CA ALA A 30 -20.80 -19.65 -22.99
C ALA A 30 -20.57 -21.18 -22.90
N LEU A 31 -20.06 -21.79 -23.97
CA LEU A 31 -19.72 -23.22 -23.99
C LEU A 31 -18.51 -23.54 -23.09
N ASP A 32 -17.51 -22.66 -23.02
CA ASP A 32 -16.38 -22.76 -22.09
C ASP A 32 -16.83 -22.63 -20.63
N SER A 33 -17.67 -21.63 -20.35
CA SER A 33 -18.26 -21.37 -19.03
C SER A 33 -19.12 -22.54 -18.56
N ALA A 34 -19.84 -23.19 -19.48
CA ALA A 34 -20.59 -24.40 -19.24
C ALA A 34 -19.70 -25.66 -19.13
N ARG A 35 -18.38 -25.53 -19.30
CA ARG A 35 -17.39 -26.62 -19.35
C ARG A 35 -17.67 -27.66 -20.43
N LEU A 36 -18.41 -27.28 -21.46
CA LEU A 36 -18.72 -28.14 -22.61
C LEU A 36 -17.63 -28.10 -23.68
N LEU A 37 -16.77 -27.09 -23.65
CA LEU A 37 -15.52 -27.08 -24.44
C LEU A 37 -14.40 -27.91 -23.79
N VAL A 38 -14.62 -28.44 -22.60
CA VAL A 38 -13.73 -29.43 -21.99
C VAL A 38 -14.43 -30.77 -22.05
N ASP A 39 -13.96 -31.67 -22.92
CA ASP A 39 -14.12 -33.11 -22.68
C ASP A 39 -12.80 -33.64 -22.12
N PRO A 40 -12.65 -33.69 -20.78
CA PRO A 40 -11.52 -34.30 -20.16
C PRO A 40 -11.64 -35.83 -20.20
N GLU A 41 -12.66 -36.48 -20.77
CA GLU A 41 -12.79 -37.96 -20.84
C GLU A 41 -12.22 -38.60 -22.12
N ARG A 42 -11.18 -37.96 -22.67
CA ARG A 42 -9.98 -38.69 -23.08
C ARG A 42 -8.90 -38.56 -21.98
N THR A 43 -9.27 -38.76 -20.72
CA THR A 43 -8.69 -38.32 -19.40
C THR A 43 -7.22 -38.54 -19.10
N PHE A 44 -6.42 -38.99 -20.05
CA PHE A 44 -4.95 -38.96 -20.01
C PHE A 44 -4.40 -38.64 -21.41
N GLY A 45 -5.05 -37.70 -22.11
CA GLY A 45 -4.76 -37.35 -23.48
C GLY A 45 -3.36 -36.78 -23.57
N ALA A 46 -2.43 -37.58 -24.09
CA ALA A 46 -1.05 -37.20 -24.32
C ALA A 46 -0.99 -35.77 -24.85
N VAL A 47 -0.45 -34.86 -24.03
CA VAL A 47 -0.15 -33.49 -24.44
C VAL A 47 0.73 -33.61 -25.68
N LEU A 48 0.21 -33.18 -26.82
CA LEU A 48 0.96 -33.18 -28.06
C LEU A 48 1.89 -31.97 -28.01
N HIS A 49 3.18 -32.23 -28.06
CA HIS A 49 4.20 -31.20 -28.13
C HIS A 49 4.61 -30.97 -29.58
N ARG A 50 4.85 -29.71 -29.95
CA ARG A 50 5.36 -29.36 -31.27
C ARG A 50 6.88 -29.62 -31.28
N THR A 51 7.33 -30.53 -32.10
CA THR A 51 8.76 -30.85 -32.24
C THR A 51 9.48 -29.78 -33.08
N SER A 52 10.81 -29.73 -33.01
CA SER A 52 11.62 -28.74 -33.73
C SER A 52 11.52 -28.84 -35.26
N ASP A 53 11.08 -29.98 -35.79
CA ASP A 53 10.73 -30.21 -37.19
C ASP A 53 9.27 -29.83 -37.54
N GLY A 54 8.51 -29.29 -36.59
CA GLY A 54 7.14 -28.80 -36.76
C GLY A 54 6.04 -29.86 -36.65
N ARG A 55 6.36 -31.12 -36.34
CA ARG A 55 5.38 -32.20 -36.14
C ARG A 55 4.79 -32.18 -34.73
N TRP A 56 3.69 -32.91 -34.54
CA TRP A 56 3.06 -33.10 -33.22
C TRP A 56 3.47 -34.47 -32.65
N SER A 57 4.05 -34.50 -31.46
CA SER A 57 4.50 -35.73 -30.80
C SER A 57 3.87 -35.92 -29.43
N ARG A 58 3.58 -37.17 -29.06
CA ARG A 58 3.11 -37.58 -27.72
C ARG A 58 4.24 -37.85 -26.74
N ALA A 59 5.48 -37.96 -27.22
CA ALA A 59 6.62 -38.19 -26.35
C ALA A 59 6.88 -36.91 -25.55
N ARG A 60 7.04 -37.04 -24.22
CA ARG A 60 7.53 -35.94 -23.39
C ARG A 60 8.89 -35.52 -23.94
N HIS A 61 8.97 -34.34 -24.54
CA HIS A 61 10.25 -33.73 -24.84
C HIS A 61 10.85 -33.18 -23.54
N ALA A 62 12.18 -33.07 -23.49
CA ALA A 62 12.81 -32.22 -22.50
C ALA A 62 12.20 -30.82 -22.64
N ALA A 63 11.76 -30.24 -21.52
CA ALA A 63 11.16 -28.92 -21.52
C ALA A 63 12.08 -27.94 -22.23
N THR A 64 11.51 -27.19 -23.18
CA THR A 64 12.20 -26.08 -23.83
C THR A 64 12.59 -25.03 -22.78
N ASP A 65 13.53 -24.14 -23.12
CA ASP A 65 13.88 -23.02 -22.24
C ASP A 65 12.67 -22.17 -21.87
N LEU A 66 11.77 -21.94 -22.82
CA LEU A 66 10.55 -21.17 -22.60
C LEU A 66 9.57 -21.88 -21.67
N GLU A 67 9.39 -23.20 -21.81
CA GLU A 67 8.55 -23.98 -20.90
C GLU A 67 9.13 -24.03 -19.49
N ARG A 68 10.45 -24.13 -19.35
CA ARG A 68 11.12 -24.02 -18.05
C ARG A 68 10.88 -22.66 -17.43
N GLN A 69 11.06 -21.58 -18.18
CA GLN A 69 10.78 -20.22 -17.71
C GLN A 69 9.32 -20.03 -17.30
N ALA A 70 8.36 -20.59 -18.06
CA ALA A 70 6.94 -20.54 -17.71
C ALA A 70 6.65 -21.29 -16.40
N LEU A 71 7.21 -22.50 -16.22
CA LEU A 71 7.09 -23.27 -14.98
C LEU A 71 7.72 -22.54 -13.79
N ASP A 72 8.89 -21.93 -13.97
CA ASP A 72 9.57 -21.14 -12.94
C ASP A 72 8.75 -19.91 -12.54
N TRP A 73 8.11 -19.25 -13.52
CA TRP A 73 7.20 -18.14 -13.30
C TRP A 73 5.93 -18.56 -12.54
N ASP A 74 5.32 -19.68 -12.92
CA ASP A 74 4.15 -20.23 -12.21
C ASP A 74 4.50 -20.60 -10.77
N ALA A 75 5.68 -21.18 -10.56
CA ALA A 75 6.20 -21.46 -9.22
C ALA A 75 6.44 -20.18 -8.42
N ALA A 76 6.96 -19.12 -9.05
CA ALA A 76 7.13 -17.81 -8.41
C ALA A 76 5.79 -17.17 -8.02
N CYS A 77 4.79 -17.22 -8.90
CA CYS A 77 3.43 -16.75 -8.62
C CYS A 77 2.75 -17.55 -7.50
N ALA A 78 2.97 -18.87 -7.46
CA ALA A 78 2.48 -19.72 -6.36
C ALA A 78 3.14 -19.33 -5.02
N ARG A 79 4.46 -19.11 -5.00
CA ARG A 79 5.18 -18.63 -3.81
C ARG A 79 4.66 -17.27 -3.35
N ALA A 80 4.44 -16.33 -4.27
CA ALA A 80 3.90 -15.01 -3.94
C ALA A 80 2.52 -15.09 -3.27
N ARG A 81 1.63 -15.97 -3.76
CA ARG A 81 0.33 -16.24 -3.11
C ARG A 81 0.48 -16.85 -1.72
N SER A 82 1.39 -17.79 -1.52
CA SER A 82 1.66 -18.36 -0.20
C SER A 82 2.18 -17.31 0.79
N VAL A 83 3.11 -16.45 0.35
CA VAL A 83 3.62 -15.34 1.18
C VAL A 83 2.52 -14.34 1.51
N ALA A 84 1.68 -13.97 0.53
CA ALA A 84 0.54 -13.09 0.76
C ALA A 84 -0.43 -13.65 1.82
N ALA A 85 -0.77 -14.93 1.75
CA ALA A 85 -1.65 -15.58 2.73
C ALA A 85 -1.07 -15.53 4.16
N VAL A 86 0.23 -15.73 4.32
CA VAL A 86 0.92 -15.61 5.63
C VAL A 86 0.88 -14.17 6.15
N ILE A 87 1.07 -13.19 5.27
CA ILE A 87 1.01 -11.76 5.63
C ILE A 87 -0.43 -11.38 6.02
N GLU A 88 -1.44 -11.81 5.25
CA GLU A 88 -2.86 -11.56 5.55
C GLU A 88 -3.26 -12.14 6.90
N GLN A 89 -2.82 -13.37 7.21
CA GLN A 89 -3.08 -13.99 8.51
C GLN A 89 -2.50 -13.13 9.64
N ARG A 90 -1.26 -12.64 9.50
CA ARG A 90 -0.63 -11.77 10.50
C ARG A 90 -1.33 -10.42 10.63
N LEU A 91 -1.84 -9.87 9.53
CA LEU A 91 -2.56 -8.61 9.52
C LEU A 91 -3.93 -8.70 10.19
N THR A 92 -4.56 -9.87 10.19
CA THR A 92 -5.84 -10.09 10.87
C THR A 92 -5.73 -9.86 12.38
N GLU A 93 -4.54 -10.04 12.94
CA GLU A 93 -4.24 -9.78 14.36
C GLU A 93 -4.07 -8.28 14.67
N HIS A 94 -4.00 -7.41 13.65
CA HIS A 94 -3.70 -5.99 13.80
C HIS A 94 -4.93 -5.13 13.45
N PRO A 95 -5.41 -4.26 14.36
CA PRO A 95 -6.57 -3.41 14.10
C PRO A 95 -6.23 -2.32 13.09
N GLY A 96 -6.96 -2.28 11.97
CA GLY A 96 -6.90 -1.17 11.01
C GLY A 96 -7.13 -1.60 9.55
N PRO A 97 -7.43 -0.64 8.65
CA PRO A 97 -7.49 -0.89 7.22
C PRO A 97 -6.12 -1.35 6.72
N SER A 98 -6.02 -2.64 6.44
CA SER A 98 -4.88 -3.25 5.79
C SER A 98 -5.36 -4.00 4.54
N GLY A 99 -4.47 -4.17 3.58
CA GLY A 99 -4.78 -4.89 2.36
C GLY A 99 -3.53 -5.54 1.79
N VAL A 100 -3.66 -6.77 1.33
CA VAL A 100 -2.60 -7.49 0.63
C VAL A 100 -3.09 -7.77 -0.78
N ARG A 101 -2.21 -7.59 -1.75
CA ARG A 101 -2.49 -7.89 -3.16
C ARG A 101 -1.30 -8.59 -3.78
N VAL A 102 -1.56 -9.64 -4.52
CA VAL A 102 -0.55 -10.32 -5.34
C VAL A 102 -0.53 -9.68 -6.73
N ASP A 103 0.67 -9.37 -7.22
CA ASP A 103 0.95 -8.76 -8.52
C ASP A 103 2.00 -9.63 -9.23
N GLY A 104 1.55 -10.72 -9.85
CA GLY A 104 2.42 -11.75 -10.44
C GLY A 104 3.28 -12.46 -9.39
N ASP A 105 4.59 -12.30 -9.50
CA ASP A 105 5.62 -12.84 -8.60
C ASP A 105 5.91 -11.94 -7.38
N ARG A 106 5.12 -10.87 -7.18
CA ARG A 106 5.33 -9.88 -6.12
C ARG A 106 4.11 -9.72 -5.22
N VAL A 107 4.35 -9.21 -4.02
CA VAL A 107 3.29 -8.88 -3.05
C VAL A 107 3.31 -7.38 -2.74
N ARG A 108 2.13 -6.77 -2.80
CA ARG A 108 1.90 -5.38 -2.38
C ARG A 108 1.09 -5.38 -1.10
N VAL A 109 1.54 -4.61 -0.11
CA VAL A 109 0.88 -4.50 1.19
C VAL A 109 0.54 -3.03 1.45
N VAL A 110 -0.69 -2.77 1.84
CA VAL A 110 -1.12 -1.46 2.35
C VAL A 110 -1.34 -1.59 3.84
N LEU A 111 -0.69 -0.73 4.62
CA LEU A 111 -0.73 -0.75 6.07
C LEU A 111 -1.15 0.62 6.60
N ARG A 112 -2.01 0.62 7.61
CA ARG A 112 -2.11 1.74 8.55
C ARG A 112 -1.08 1.52 9.65
N VAL A 113 -0.35 2.58 9.98
CA VAL A 113 0.68 2.54 11.03
C VAL A 113 0.43 3.67 12.03
N ASP A 114 0.37 3.32 13.30
CA ASP A 114 0.06 4.25 14.40
C ASP A 114 1.31 4.96 14.93
N GLY A 115 2.51 4.43 14.64
CA GLY A 115 3.75 5.06 15.10
C GLY A 115 5.04 4.42 14.60
N PRO A 116 6.18 5.01 14.97
CA PRO A 116 7.48 4.63 14.44
C PRO A 116 7.96 3.23 14.85
N HIS A 117 7.64 2.80 16.07
CA HIS A 117 7.97 1.45 16.54
C HIS A 117 7.21 0.39 15.74
N GLN A 118 5.90 0.58 15.56
CA GLN A 118 5.09 -0.33 14.77
C GLN A 118 5.56 -0.38 13.31
N TRP A 119 6.01 0.75 12.73
CA TRP A 119 6.65 0.74 11.41
C TRP A 119 7.94 -0.09 11.38
N ALA A 120 8.81 0.07 12.39
CA ALA A 120 10.05 -0.69 12.49
C ALA A 120 9.78 -2.21 12.60
N ASP A 121 8.78 -2.60 13.38
CA ASP A 121 8.36 -3.99 13.52
C ASP A 121 7.83 -4.55 12.19
N TRP A 122 7.00 -3.78 11.48
CA TRP A 122 6.51 -4.17 10.16
C TRP A 122 7.63 -4.27 9.12
N ARG A 123 8.62 -3.38 9.16
CA ARG A 123 9.78 -3.47 8.26
C ARG A 123 10.59 -4.73 8.53
N ALA A 124 10.87 -5.03 9.79
CA ALA A 124 11.61 -6.22 10.18
C ALA A 124 10.84 -7.48 9.76
N TYR A 125 9.53 -7.52 10.02
CA TYR A 125 8.68 -8.64 9.61
C TYR A 125 8.62 -8.79 8.08
N LEU A 126 8.34 -7.73 7.34
CA LEU A 126 8.16 -7.79 5.88
C LEU A 126 9.48 -7.87 5.10
N GLY A 127 10.63 -7.78 5.77
CA GLY A 127 11.94 -7.82 5.13
C GLY A 127 12.25 -6.55 4.32
N ILE A 128 11.74 -5.39 4.76
CA ILE A 128 11.87 -4.11 4.06
C ILE A 128 13.23 -3.47 4.34
N THR A 129 14.07 -3.45 3.32
CA THR A 129 15.43 -2.91 3.36
C THR A 129 15.48 -1.46 2.84
N GLU A 130 14.72 -1.16 1.80
CA GLU A 130 14.64 0.18 1.21
C GLU A 130 13.39 0.90 1.69
N VAL A 131 13.54 2.17 2.08
CA VAL A 131 12.44 3.03 2.50
C VAL A 131 12.54 4.37 1.80
N ARG A 132 11.43 4.82 1.22
CA ARG A 132 11.29 6.10 0.53
C ARG A 132 10.03 6.79 1.03
N HIS A 133 10.02 8.12 1.00
CA HIS A 133 8.78 8.86 1.21
C HIS A 133 7.89 8.73 -0.02
N GLY A 134 6.60 8.50 0.19
CA GLY A 134 5.63 8.48 -0.91
C GLY A 134 5.23 9.91 -1.31
N ASP A 135 4.66 10.04 -2.51
CA ASP A 135 4.25 11.35 -3.06
C ASP A 135 3.08 11.99 -2.30
N ARG A 136 2.44 11.26 -1.38
CA ARG A 136 1.32 11.74 -0.56
C ARG A 136 1.77 12.00 0.87
N PRO A 137 1.20 13.01 1.55
CA PRO A 137 1.50 13.28 2.95
C PRO A 137 1.21 12.04 3.80
N HIS A 138 2.09 11.81 4.77
CA HIS A 138 2.01 10.67 5.71
C HIS A 138 2.08 9.28 5.06
N THR A 139 2.59 9.20 3.83
CA THR A 139 2.85 7.92 3.16
C THR A 139 4.34 7.60 3.14
N VAL A 140 4.65 6.36 3.51
CA VAL A 140 5.99 5.78 3.41
C VAL A 140 5.89 4.57 2.52
N VAL A 141 6.79 4.48 1.56
CA VAL A 141 6.92 3.32 0.67
C VAL A 141 8.14 2.52 1.11
N GLY A 142 7.96 1.23 1.35
CA GLY A 142 9.02 0.29 1.66
C GLY A 142 9.15 -0.76 0.57
N GLU A 143 10.36 -1.15 0.20
CA GLU A 143 10.62 -2.28 -0.69
C GLU A 143 11.59 -3.26 -0.02
N GLY A 144 11.39 -4.54 -0.28
CA GLY A 144 12.21 -5.60 0.29
C GLY A 144 11.83 -6.99 -0.21
N GLU A 145 12.25 -8.00 0.54
CA GLU A 145 12.04 -9.40 0.17
C GLU A 145 11.66 -10.24 1.39
N ARG A 146 10.68 -11.13 1.21
CA ARG A 146 10.27 -12.09 2.23
C ARG A 146 10.06 -13.45 1.59
N GLY A 147 10.82 -14.45 2.06
CA GLY A 147 10.70 -15.83 1.55
C GLY A 147 10.98 -15.97 0.05
N GLY A 148 11.94 -15.21 -0.50
CA GLY A 148 12.24 -15.24 -1.93
C GLY A 148 11.29 -14.42 -2.80
N VAL A 149 10.34 -13.67 -2.21
CA VAL A 149 9.30 -12.91 -2.92
C VAL A 149 9.50 -11.42 -2.65
N ARG A 150 9.45 -10.62 -3.71
CA ARG A 150 9.53 -9.15 -3.58
C ARG A 150 8.27 -8.61 -2.92
N VAL A 151 8.48 -7.79 -1.89
CA VAL A 151 7.40 -7.16 -1.12
C VAL A 151 7.53 -5.64 -1.24
N ALA A 152 6.45 -4.99 -1.70
CA ALA A 152 6.31 -3.54 -1.69
C ALA A 152 5.23 -3.14 -0.69
N VAL A 153 5.52 -2.15 0.15
CA VAL A 153 4.66 -1.75 1.27
C VAL A 153 4.35 -0.27 1.14
N LEU A 154 3.07 0.07 1.20
CA LEU A 154 2.58 1.43 1.35
C LEU A 154 2.04 1.60 2.76
N ALA A 155 2.82 2.23 3.63
CA ALA A 155 2.42 2.56 4.99
C ALA A 155 1.79 3.95 5.02
N ARG A 156 0.61 4.06 5.63
CA ARG A 156 -0.08 5.32 5.91
C ARG A 156 -0.08 5.56 7.41
N ALA A 157 0.52 6.65 7.84
CA ALA A 157 0.53 7.01 9.24
C ALA A 157 -0.77 7.72 9.66
N VAL A 158 -1.28 7.41 10.86
CA VAL A 158 -2.53 7.97 11.42
C VAL A 158 -2.35 9.38 11.93
N GLU A 159 -1.25 9.58 12.64
CA GLU A 159 -0.73 10.88 13.01
C GLU A 159 0.53 11.09 12.19
N ALA A 160 0.81 12.34 11.82
CA ALA A 160 2.07 12.67 11.17
C ALA A 160 3.20 12.09 12.04
N PRO A 161 3.91 11.05 11.58
CA PRO A 161 4.83 10.39 12.48
C PRO A 161 5.95 11.38 12.77
N PRO A 162 6.52 11.40 13.98
CA PRO A 162 7.73 12.16 14.28
C PRO A 162 8.95 11.64 13.50
N PHE A 163 8.77 10.85 12.44
CA PHE A 163 9.79 10.55 11.44
C PHE A 163 10.26 11.78 10.65
N ALA A 164 9.63 12.96 10.80
CA ALA A 164 10.24 14.25 10.44
C ALA A 164 11.46 14.63 11.33
N ARG A 165 11.82 13.80 12.31
CA ARG A 165 12.95 14.00 13.21
C ARG A 165 13.89 12.78 13.32
N SER A 166 14.04 11.99 12.26
CA SER A 166 15.33 11.28 12.14
C SER A 166 16.43 12.34 12.01
N ALA A 167 17.49 12.23 12.82
CA ALA A 167 18.48 13.28 13.06
C ALA A 167 19.00 13.92 11.76
N PRO A 168 19.21 15.25 11.75
CA PRO A 168 19.40 16.02 10.52
C PRO A 168 20.70 15.65 9.79
N PRO A 169 20.67 15.38 8.47
CA PRO A 169 21.82 15.70 7.63
C PRO A 169 21.90 17.23 7.60
N GLU A 170 22.83 17.80 8.37
CA GLU A 170 23.21 19.24 8.41
C GLU A 170 22.12 20.20 7.92
N ARG A 171 21.15 20.49 8.81
CA ARG A 171 20.07 21.47 8.53
C ARG A 171 20.57 22.90 8.40
N LEU A 172 21.82 23.16 8.80
CA LEU A 172 22.48 24.44 8.55
C LEU A 172 23.15 24.37 7.18
N PHE A 173 22.74 25.25 6.28
CA PHE A 173 23.39 25.40 4.98
C PHE A 173 24.03 26.78 4.86
N ARG A 174 25.33 26.82 4.57
CA ARG A 174 26.05 28.07 4.37
C ARG A 174 26.04 28.44 2.90
N LEU A 175 25.45 29.59 2.58
CA LEU A 175 25.49 30.19 1.26
C LEU A 175 26.18 31.55 1.38
N GLY A 176 27.43 31.62 0.91
CA GLY A 176 28.29 32.80 1.10
C GLY A 176 28.59 33.05 2.58
N THR A 177 28.20 34.22 3.08
CA THR A 177 28.34 34.63 4.49
C THR A 177 27.12 34.29 5.35
N THR A 178 26.02 33.85 4.74
CA THR A 178 24.76 33.60 5.45
C THR A 178 24.59 32.12 5.72
N THR A 179 24.22 31.78 6.96
CA THR A 179 23.85 30.43 7.36
C THR A 179 22.33 30.35 7.43
N TYR A 180 21.76 29.50 6.59
CA TYR A 180 20.31 29.23 6.57
C TYR A 180 20.00 28.00 7.40
N ASP A 181 19.05 28.12 8.30
CA ASP A 181 18.47 26.97 8.99
C ASP A 181 17.32 26.40 8.15
N LEU A 182 17.59 25.29 7.46
CA LEU A 182 16.62 24.57 6.64
C LEU A 182 15.57 23.82 7.49
N ALA A 183 15.69 23.84 8.82
CA ALA A 183 14.66 23.30 9.72
C ALA A 183 13.42 24.18 9.80
N VAL A 184 13.54 25.47 9.46
CA VAL A 184 12.45 26.45 9.57
C VAL A 184 12.08 26.98 8.19
N PRO A 185 10.80 27.35 7.99
CA PRO A 185 10.38 28.05 6.78
C PRO A 185 11.15 29.37 6.65
N GLN A 186 11.45 29.76 5.42
CA GLN A 186 12.28 30.90 5.10
C GLN A 186 11.44 31.90 4.28
N ARG A 187 11.35 33.16 4.70
CA ARG A 187 10.58 34.20 4.02
C ARG A 187 11.49 35.05 3.15
N ASP A 188 11.08 35.28 1.91
CA ASP A 188 11.80 36.16 0.98
C ASP A 188 11.44 37.65 1.16
N ALA A 189 12.06 38.53 0.36
CA ALA A 189 11.80 39.96 0.41
C ALA A 189 10.37 40.35 -0.02
N HIS A 190 9.63 39.45 -0.67
CA HIS A 190 8.26 39.66 -1.13
C HIS A 190 7.22 39.10 -0.15
N GLY A 191 7.65 38.42 0.92
CA GLY A 191 6.79 37.85 1.94
C GLY A 191 6.37 36.40 1.68
N GLU A 192 6.81 35.81 0.56
CA GLU A 192 6.53 34.41 0.24
C GLU A 192 7.36 33.49 1.15
N VAL A 193 6.78 32.36 1.53
CA VAL A 193 7.39 31.40 2.45
C VAL A 193 7.88 30.19 1.69
N TRP A 194 9.18 29.96 1.80
CA TRP A 194 9.93 28.90 1.16
C TRP A 194 10.26 27.79 2.15
N TYR A 195 10.06 26.55 1.72
CA TYR A 195 10.27 25.34 2.51
C TYR A 195 11.34 24.48 1.86
N PHE A 196 12.25 23.96 2.69
CA PHE A 196 13.20 22.93 2.27
C PHE A 196 12.50 21.57 2.26
N GLN A 197 12.38 20.96 1.09
CA GLN A 197 11.62 19.71 0.89
C GLN A 197 12.46 18.44 1.12
N GLY A 198 13.67 18.57 1.69
CA GLY A 198 14.59 17.46 1.90
C GLY A 198 15.43 17.06 0.68
N TRP A 199 15.27 17.75 -0.45
CA TRP A 199 15.98 17.46 -1.70
C TRP A 199 17.15 18.41 -1.92
N ARG A 200 18.26 17.88 -2.41
CA ARG A 200 19.41 18.66 -2.88
C ARG A 200 19.64 18.38 -4.36
N SER A 201 20.13 19.36 -5.11
CA SER A 201 20.64 19.11 -6.46
C SER A 201 21.95 18.32 -6.43
N HIS A 202 22.42 17.93 -7.61
CA HIS A 202 23.65 17.13 -7.79
C HIS A 202 24.91 17.79 -7.21
N ASP A 203 24.93 19.11 -7.12
CA ASP A 203 25.98 19.94 -6.51
C ASP A 203 25.82 20.10 -4.98
N GLY A 204 24.80 19.48 -4.39
CA GLY A 204 24.49 19.57 -2.96
C GLY A 204 23.70 20.80 -2.54
N MET A 205 23.29 21.67 -3.48
CA MET A 205 22.48 22.87 -3.16
C MET A 205 21.06 22.48 -2.71
N PRO A 206 20.56 23.06 -1.59
CA PRO A 206 19.20 22.80 -1.13
C PRO A 206 18.17 23.28 -2.15
N LEU A 207 17.15 22.45 -2.41
CA LEU A 207 15.99 22.81 -3.21
C LEU A 207 14.85 23.29 -2.32
N MET A 208 14.37 24.49 -2.60
CA MET A 208 13.29 25.18 -1.91
C MET A 208 12.03 25.18 -2.77
N SER A 209 10.87 25.20 -2.12
CA SER A 209 9.56 25.33 -2.78
C SER A 209 8.66 26.26 -1.96
N VAL A 210 7.81 27.02 -2.63
CA VAL A 210 6.69 27.72 -2.00
C VAL A 210 5.60 26.70 -1.62
N ASP A 211 4.88 26.93 -0.53
CA ASP A 211 3.84 26.01 -0.05
C ASP A 211 2.82 25.66 -1.16
N GLY A 212 2.50 24.37 -1.26
CA GLY A 212 1.54 23.84 -2.23
C GLY A 212 1.97 23.85 -3.71
N ARG A 213 3.19 24.31 -4.03
CA ARG A 213 3.69 24.39 -5.41
C ARG A 213 4.63 23.24 -5.79
N PRO A 214 4.54 22.68 -7.01
CA PRO A 214 5.45 21.64 -7.47
C PRO A 214 6.82 22.19 -7.92
N GLU A 215 6.93 23.49 -8.20
CA GLU A 215 8.17 24.09 -8.70
C GLU A 215 9.26 24.14 -7.63
N ARG A 216 10.46 23.69 -7.99
CA ARG A 216 11.63 23.64 -7.09
C ARG A 216 12.70 24.59 -7.58
N CYS A 217 13.16 25.47 -6.71
CA CYS A 217 14.26 26.40 -6.99
C CYS A 217 15.42 26.14 -6.03
N SER A 218 16.67 26.25 -6.49
CA SER A 218 17.82 26.15 -5.59
C SER A 218 17.84 27.34 -4.63
N LEU A 219 18.32 27.13 -3.40
CA LEU A 219 18.46 28.19 -2.40
C LEU A 219 19.33 29.35 -2.92
N ALA A 220 20.35 29.07 -3.73
CA ALA A 220 21.14 30.10 -4.40
C ALA A 220 20.28 30.95 -5.34
N ASN A 221 19.46 30.33 -6.19
CA ASN A 221 18.62 31.07 -7.15
C ASN A 221 17.60 31.92 -6.40
N VAL A 222 16.97 31.36 -5.36
CA VAL A 222 16.03 32.11 -4.52
C VAL A 222 16.73 33.31 -3.89
N ALA A 223 17.89 33.12 -3.23
CA ALA A 223 18.62 34.20 -2.59
C ALA A 223 19.14 35.27 -3.58
N THR A 224 19.51 34.85 -4.79
CA THR A 224 20.03 35.73 -5.84
C THR A 224 18.92 36.61 -6.44
N HIS A 225 17.73 36.04 -6.66
CA HIS A 225 16.64 36.74 -7.35
C HIS A 225 15.65 37.43 -6.39
N LEU A 226 15.45 36.89 -5.19
CA LEU A 226 14.43 37.36 -4.23
C LEU A 226 15.05 37.91 -2.94
N GLY A 227 16.38 38.04 -2.91
CA GLY A 227 17.13 38.54 -1.75
C GLY A 227 17.37 37.49 -0.66
N PRO A 228 18.17 37.82 0.37
CA PRO A 228 18.46 36.89 1.47
C PRO A 228 17.17 36.55 2.21
N LEU A 229 16.97 35.25 2.45
CA LEU A 229 15.79 34.79 3.17
C LEU A 229 15.92 35.00 4.67
N THR A 230 14.78 35.25 5.33
CA THR A 230 14.67 35.42 6.78
C THR A 230 13.90 34.25 7.39
N PRO A 231 14.35 33.66 8.50
CA PRO A 231 13.63 32.56 9.13
C PRO A 231 12.26 33.05 9.64
N VAL A 232 11.21 32.30 9.32
CA VAL A 232 9.86 32.54 9.86
C VAL A 232 9.76 31.85 11.21
N PRO A 233 9.57 32.58 12.32
CA PRO A 233 9.28 31.97 13.60
C PRO A 233 8.03 31.11 13.46
N GLN A 234 8.12 29.82 13.77
CA GLN A 234 6.92 29.04 13.96
C GLN A 234 6.22 29.64 15.18
N HIS A 235 5.07 30.26 14.95
CA HIS A 235 4.21 30.68 16.04
C HIS A 235 3.91 29.40 16.83
N GLU A 236 4.44 29.30 18.06
CA GLU A 236 3.97 28.30 19.01
C GLU A 236 2.45 28.50 19.09
N ASP A 237 1.70 27.47 18.70
CA ASP A 237 0.27 27.41 18.99
C ASP A 237 0.10 27.75 20.48
N PRO A 238 -0.80 28.68 20.84
CA PRO A 238 -1.06 28.97 22.23
C PRO A 238 -1.46 27.66 22.91
N ALA A 239 -0.67 27.25 23.90
CA ALA A 239 -0.90 26.04 24.67
C ALA A 239 -2.40 25.91 25.00
N PRO A 240 -3.02 24.74 24.80
CA PRO A 240 -4.44 24.57 25.14
C PRO A 240 -4.62 24.95 26.60
N ALA A 241 -5.50 25.91 26.85
CA ALA A 241 -5.80 26.40 28.19
C ALA A 241 -6.06 25.21 29.13
N PRO A 242 -5.54 25.23 30.38
CA PRO A 242 -5.75 24.13 31.31
C PRO A 242 -7.25 23.90 31.50
N THR A 243 -7.69 22.70 31.14
CA THR A 243 -9.05 22.22 31.33
C THR A 243 -9.49 22.48 32.78
N PRO A 244 -10.63 23.17 33.02
CA PRO A 244 -11.15 23.33 34.37
C PRO A 244 -11.40 21.95 34.98
N LEU A 245 -10.82 21.71 36.16
CA LEU A 245 -11.06 20.49 36.93
C LEU A 245 -12.57 20.28 37.12
N PRO A 246 -13.08 19.05 36.96
CA PRO A 246 -14.48 18.75 37.23
C PRO A 246 -14.80 19.01 38.70
N ALA A 247 -15.86 19.79 38.94
CA ALA A 247 -16.35 20.11 40.27
C ALA A 247 -16.73 18.83 41.03
N LEU A 248 -16.23 18.71 42.27
CA LEU A 248 -16.60 17.67 43.22
C LEU A 248 -18.13 17.62 43.40
N PRO A 249 -18.76 16.43 43.38
CA PRO A 249 -20.17 16.30 43.65
C PRO A 249 -20.48 16.65 45.12
N ALA A 250 -21.52 17.47 45.31
CA ALA A 250 -21.99 17.90 46.62
C ALA A 250 -22.46 16.71 47.49
N PRO A 251 -22.32 16.79 48.83
CA PRO A 251 -22.68 15.71 49.74
C PRO A 251 -24.19 15.43 49.73
N SER A 252 -24.53 14.17 49.49
CA SER A 252 -25.88 13.63 49.53
C SER A 252 -26.50 13.78 50.93
N LYS A 253 -27.74 14.27 50.94
CA LYS A 253 -28.63 14.45 52.10
C LYS A 253 -28.85 13.11 52.84
N PRO A 254 -28.84 13.07 54.19
CA PRO A 254 -29.05 11.84 54.94
C PRO A 254 -30.52 11.38 54.88
N PRO A 255 -30.79 10.05 54.97
CA PRO A 255 -32.14 9.50 54.92
C PRO A 255 -32.92 9.80 56.20
N ALA A 256 -34.20 10.14 56.01
CA ALA A 256 -35.17 10.36 57.08
C ALA A 256 -35.44 9.06 57.84
N THR A 257 -35.50 9.15 59.16
CA THR A 257 -35.88 8.08 60.08
C THR A 257 -37.36 7.69 59.92
N PRO A 258 -37.71 6.40 60.04
CA PRO A 258 -39.10 5.97 60.03
C PRO A 258 -39.77 6.29 61.37
N VAL A 259 -40.93 6.92 61.28
CA VAL A 259 -41.85 7.20 62.39
C VAL A 259 -42.47 5.88 62.86
N CYS A 260 -42.28 5.56 64.14
CA CYS A 260 -42.95 4.44 64.82
C CYS A 260 -44.38 4.86 65.18
N SER A 261 -45.38 4.19 64.62
CA SER A 261 -46.78 4.29 65.07
C SER A 261 -47.01 3.39 66.29
N PRO A 262 -47.68 3.86 67.36
CA PRO A 262 -48.11 3.01 68.45
C PRO A 262 -49.44 2.33 68.12
N ALA A 263 -49.47 1.00 68.17
CA ALA A 263 -50.70 0.23 68.23
C ALA A 263 -51.23 0.23 69.67
N GLY A 264 -52.52 0.52 69.81
CA GLY A 264 -53.23 0.66 71.08
C GLY A 264 -53.52 -0.67 71.82
N PRO A 265 -54.25 -0.60 72.94
CA PRO A 265 -54.32 -1.65 73.94
C PRO A 265 -55.48 -2.65 73.72
N ALA A 266 -55.28 -3.88 74.18
CA ALA A 266 -56.31 -4.81 74.63
C ALA A 266 -56.04 -5.03 76.13
N GLY A 267 -57.01 -4.98 77.04
CA GLY A 267 -58.24 -5.75 77.01
C GLY A 267 -58.01 -7.01 77.84
#